data_AF-A0A7K4A290-F1
#
_entry.id   AF-A0A7K4A290-F1
#
_cell.length_a   1.000
_cell.length_b   1.000
_cell.length_c   1.000
_cell.angle_alpha   90.00
_cell.angle_beta   90.00
_cell.angle_gamma   90.00
#
_symmetry.space_group_name_H-M   'P 1'
#
loop_
_entity.id
_entity.type
_entity.pdbx_description
1 polymer ?
#
loop_
_entity_poly.entity_id
_entity_poly.type
_entity_poly.pdbx_seq_one_letter_code
_entity_poly.pdbx_strand_id
1 'polypeptide(L)'
;MICRAGLLWDSQLLFSRYIEESGVPCEHVTPHMVAAPFFRGRFVTLIIPTGFANPGYSCLLPALKASSSRISRFVSRGGHLLVFGASSEREDAYDWLPQQIRYRHDYGCRNLEIDTSHYASSLLEGYDTHAVECDGYFTEYEGRIVASSCGNPVMIVQNIGRGEIVVTTVHEYPSKAFLKTFCSAPEETLF
;
A
#
# COMPACT_ATOMS: atom_id res chain seq x y z
N MET A 1 12.59 8.70 15.96
CA MET A 1 11.80 7.91 14.99
C MET A 1 12.59 7.89 13.70
N ILE A 2 12.86 6.70 13.15
CA ILE A 2 13.48 6.52 11.83
C ILE A 2 12.38 6.65 10.78
N CYS A 3 12.67 7.31 9.66
CA CYS A 3 11.79 7.37 8.50
C CYS A 3 12.49 6.74 7.30
N ARG A 4 11.89 5.71 6.68
CA ARG A 4 12.42 5.14 5.44
C ARG A 4 11.38 4.32 4.68
N ALA A 5 11.17 4.66 3.42
CA ALA A 5 10.26 3.94 2.53
C ALA A 5 11.02 3.26 1.38
N GLY A 6 10.55 2.10 0.97
CA GLY A 6 10.87 1.49 -0.32
C GLY A 6 9.67 1.59 -1.26
N LEU A 7 9.80 2.27 -2.39
CA LEU A 7 8.77 2.34 -3.42
C LEU A 7 9.01 1.25 -4.46
N LEU A 8 8.14 0.25 -4.47
CA LEU A 8 8.26 -0.90 -5.35
C LEU A 8 7.62 -0.57 -6.70
N TRP A 9 8.42 -0.47 -7.75
CA TRP A 9 7.93 -0.25 -9.11
C TRP A 9 9.00 -0.59 -10.16
N ASP A 10 8.61 -0.69 -11.42
CA ASP A 10 9.49 -1.01 -12.55
C ASP A 10 10.51 0.11 -12.84
N SER A 11 10.09 1.36 -12.65
CA SER A 11 10.87 2.57 -12.95
C SER A 11 10.61 3.67 -11.92
N GLN A 12 11.44 4.71 -11.92
CA GLN A 12 11.23 5.85 -11.02
C GLN A 12 9.91 6.57 -11.35
N LEU A 13 9.12 6.80 -10.31
CA LEU A 13 7.84 7.51 -10.39
C LEU A 13 7.94 8.89 -9.76
N LEU A 14 7.11 9.83 -10.21
CA LEU A 14 6.94 11.12 -9.51
C LEU A 14 6.51 10.93 -8.05
N PHE A 15 5.87 9.80 -7.74
CA PHE A 15 5.47 9.46 -6.39
C PHE A 15 6.67 9.36 -5.42
N SER A 16 7.86 8.89 -5.87
CA SER A 16 9.03 8.85 -4.99
C SER A 16 9.42 10.25 -4.52
N ARG A 17 9.42 11.22 -5.43
CA ARG A 17 9.69 12.63 -5.11
C ARG A 17 8.64 13.20 -4.16
N TYR A 18 7.37 12.90 -4.35
CA TYR A 18 6.30 13.34 -3.43
C TYR A 18 6.49 12.79 -2.01
N ILE A 19 6.91 11.52 -1.89
CA ILE A 19 7.24 10.90 -0.59
C ILE A 19 8.43 11.62 0.07
N GLU A 20 9.47 11.92 -0.70
CA GLU A 20 10.63 12.68 -0.21
C GLU A 20 10.27 14.10 0.25
N GLU A 21 9.41 14.79 -0.50
CA GLU A 21 8.86 16.10 -0.14
C GLU A 21 7.94 16.08 1.10
N SER A 22 7.58 14.88 1.57
CA SER A 22 6.88 14.66 2.85
C SER A 22 7.88 14.42 4.00
N GLY A 23 9.18 14.51 3.74
CA GLY A 23 10.25 14.30 4.70
C GLY A 23 10.52 12.82 5.00
N VAL A 24 10.22 11.93 4.05
CA VAL A 24 10.46 10.49 4.13
C VAL A 24 11.47 10.08 3.06
N PRO A 25 12.70 9.68 3.43
CA PRO A 25 13.65 9.10 2.48
C PRO A 25 13.04 7.91 1.75
N CYS A 26 13.07 7.93 0.41
CA CYS A 26 12.39 6.96 -0.44
C CYS A 26 13.38 6.28 -1.37
N GLU A 27 13.58 4.97 -1.19
CA GLU A 27 14.40 4.16 -2.09
C GLU A 27 13.51 3.53 -3.17
N HIS A 28 13.91 3.65 -4.43
CA HIS A 28 13.25 2.91 -5.50
C HIS A 28 13.70 1.44 -5.50
N VAL A 29 12.75 0.52 -5.40
CA VAL A 29 13.01 -0.93 -5.36
C VAL A 29 12.39 -1.58 -6.59
N THR A 30 13.22 -2.12 -7.48
CA THR A 30 12.74 -2.75 -8.72
C THR A 30 12.18 -4.16 -8.48
N PRO A 31 11.33 -4.70 -9.37
CA PRO A 31 10.86 -6.09 -9.30
C PRO A 31 12.02 -7.10 -9.21
N HIS A 32 13.13 -6.84 -9.90
CA HIS A 32 14.33 -7.68 -9.83
C HIS A 32 14.96 -7.69 -8.44
N MET A 33 15.01 -6.54 -7.76
CA MET A 33 15.50 -6.45 -6.37
C MET A 33 14.56 -7.19 -5.41
N VAL A 34 13.25 -7.02 -5.57
CA VAL A 34 12.24 -7.70 -4.76
C VAL A 34 12.39 -9.22 -4.87
N ALA A 35 12.53 -9.74 -6.09
CA ALA A 35 12.65 -11.17 -6.35
C ALA A 35 14.05 -11.75 -5.99
N ALA A 36 15.08 -10.91 -5.86
CA ALA A 36 16.44 -11.36 -5.56
C ALA A 36 16.57 -11.84 -4.10
N PRO A 37 16.92 -13.12 -3.83
CA PRO A 37 17.02 -13.66 -2.47
C PRO A 37 18.09 -13.00 -1.59
N PHE A 38 19.06 -12.34 -2.21
CA PHE A 38 20.18 -11.67 -1.54
C PHE A 38 19.99 -10.15 -1.39
N PHE A 39 18.91 -9.58 -1.94
CA PHE A 39 18.58 -8.19 -1.67
C PHE A 39 18.26 -8.02 -0.18
N ARG A 40 18.92 -7.08 0.49
CA ARG A 40 18.83 -6.85 1.94
C ARG A 40 18.54 -5.38 2.24
N GLY A 41 17.45 -4.88 1.67
CA GLY A 41 16.96 -3.55 2.00
C GLY A 41 16.43 -3.49 3.43
N ARG A 42 16.61 -2.34 4.09
CA ARG A 42 16.03 -2.09 5.41
C ARG A 42 15.09 -0.91 5.29
N PHE A 43 13.85 -1.11 5.69
CA PHE A 43 12.78 -0.14 5.49
C PHE A 43 11.89 -0.10 6.73
N VAL A 44 11.25 1.06 6.95
CA VAL A 44 10.07 1.12 7.81
C VAL A 44 8.87 0.65 7.00
N THR A 45 8.71 1.17 5.78
CA THR A 45 7.53 0.93 4.95
C THR A 45 7.92 0.48 3.55
N LEU A 46 7.17 -0.45 2.97
CA LEU A 46 7.14 -0.66 1.52
C LEU A 46 5.83 -0.15 0.95
N ILE A 47 5.92 0.53 -0.20
CA ILE A 47 4.78 1.14 -0.89
C ILE A 47 4.65 0.49 -2.26
N ILE A 48 3.47 -0.03 -2.56
CA ILE A 48 3.11 -0.69 -3.81
C ILE A 48 2.03 0.16 -4.49
N PRO A 49 2.37 0.94 -5.53
CA PRO A 49 1.44 1.83 -6.24
C PRO A 49 0.30 1.14 -6.98
N THR A 50 -0.69 1.94 -7.38
CA THR A 50 -1.83 1.50 -8.19
C THR A 50 -1.36 0.87 -9.50
N GLY A 51 -2.00 -0.22 -9.92
CA GLY A 51 -1.69 -0.89 -11.20
C GLY A 51 -0.59 -1.93 -11.12
N PHE A 52 -0.11 -2.28 -9.92
CA PHE A 52 0.95 -3.29 -9.73
C PHE A 52 0.62 -4.68 -10.31
N ALA A 53 -0.68 -4.99 -10.51
CA ALA A 53 -1.17 -6.24 -11.06
C ALA A 53 -1.65 -6.12 -12.51
N ASN A 54 -1.59 -4.92 -13.11
CA ASN A 54 -1.93 -4.70 -14.50
C ASN A 54 -0.68 -4.83 -15.38
N PRO A 55 -0.58 -5.86 -16.25
CA PRO A 55 0.59 -6.06 -17.10
C PRO A 55 0.83 -4.95 -18.12
N GLY A 56 -0.16 -4.09 -18.38
CA GLY A 56 -0.01 -2.90 -19.20
C GLY A 56 0.76 -1.77 -18.51
N TYR A 57 0.92 -1.83 -17.19
CA TYR A 57 1.60 -0.81 -16.39
C TYR A 57 2.87 -1.31 -15.69
N SER A 58 2.89 -2.57 -15.25
CA SER A 58 3.96 -3.07 -14.39
C SER A 58 4.16 -4.59 -14.50
N CYS A 59 5.41 -5.05 -14.31
CA CYS A 59 5.75 -6.46 -14.10
C CYS A 59 5.96 -6.83 -12.62
N LEU A 60 5.45 -6.04 -11.68
CA LEU A 60 5.70 -6.19 -10.25
C LEU A 60 4.99 -7.40 -9.62
N LEU A 61 3.76 -7.74 -10.02
CA LEU A 61 2.98 -8.83 -9.41
C LEU A 61 3.72 -10.18 -9.33
N PRO A 62 4.37 -10.69 -10.41
CA PRO A 62 5.19 -11.90 -10.32
C PRO A 62 6.28 -11.84 -9.24
N ALA A 63 6.96 -10.69 -9.10
CA ALA A 63 8.00 -10.50 -8.09
C ALA A 63 7.43 -10.47 -6.67
N LEU A 64 6.25 -9.84 -6.47
CA LEU A 64 5.54 -9.86 -5.20
C LEU A 64 5.15 -11.30 -4.81
N LYS A 65 4.60 -12.08 -5.74
CA LYS A 65 4.25 -13.50 -5.50
C LYS A 65 5.48 -14.34 -5.13
N ALA A 66 6.59 -14.17 -5.87
CA ALA A 66 7.84 -14.87 -5.59
C ALA A 66 8.43 -14.52 -4.21
N SER A 67 8.18 -13.30 -3.73
CA SER A 67 8.70 -12.80 -2.45
C SER A 67 7.67 -12.76 -1.31
N SER A 68 6.49 -13.37 -1.50
CA SER A 68 5.39 -13.41 -0.52
C SER A 68 5.86 -13.80 0.89
N SER A 69 6.63 -14.89 1.03
CA SER A 69 7.17 -15.33 2.33
C SER A 69 8.07 -14.31 3.03
N ARG A 70 8.83 -13.51 2.25
CA ARG A 70 9.67 -12.43 2.77
C ARG A 70 8.83 -11.23 3.18
N ILE A 71 7.83 -10.88 2.37
CA ILE A 71 6.85 -9.84 2.66
C ILE A 71 6.12 -10.15 3.98
N SER A 72 5.62 -11.38 4.15
CA SER A 72 4.99 -11.80 5.42
C SER A 72 5.94 -11.71 6.61
N ARG A 73 7.22 -12.08 6.43
CA ARG A 73 8.26 -11.95 7.46
C ARG A 73 8.58 -10.48 7.78
N PHE A 74 8.65 -9.62 6.78
CA PHE A 74 8.89 -8.19 6.94
C PHE A 74 7.77 -7.57 7.78
N VAL A 75 6.50 -7.80 7.42
CA VAL A 75 5.37 -7.25 8.18
C VAL A 75 5.32 -7.80 9.60
N SER A 76 5.36 -9.13 9.76
CA SER A 76 5.29 -9.74 11.11
C SER A 76 6.38 -9.24 12.06
N ARG A 77 7.52 -8.78 11.53
CA ARG A 77 8.65 -8.24 12.30
C ARG A 77 8.57 -6.74 12.58
N GLY A 78 7.58 -6.01 12.07
CA GLY A 78 7.43 -4.57 12.33
C GLY A 78 7.52 -3.69 11.10
N GLY A 79 7.64 -4.27 9.91
CA GLY A 79 7.54 -3.54 8.66
C GLY A 79 6.10 -3.14 8.35
N HIS A 80 5.92 -1.99 7.70
CA HIS A 80 4.60 -1.53 7.26
C HIS A 80 4.44 -1.73 5.75
N LEU A 81 3.24 -2.05 5.29
CA LEU A 81 2.90 -2.10 3.86
C LEU A 81 1.78 -1.12 3.55
N LEU A 82 2.00 -0.29 2.53
CA LEU A 82 0.95 0.48 1.87
C LEU A 82 0.74 -0.09 0.46
N VAL A 83 -0.42 -0.66 0.21
CA VAL A 83 -0.74 -1.32 -1.06
C VAL A 83 -1.95 -0.64 -1.69
N PHE A 84 -1.78 -0.16 -2.92
CA PHE A 84 -2.83 0.49 -3.69
C PHE A 84 -3.65 -0.50 -4.53
N GLY A 85 -4.60 0.02 -5.30
CA GLY A 85 -5.48 -0.75 -6.18
C GLY A 85 -4.71 -1.54 -7.26
N ALA A 86 -5.16 -2.76 -7.53
CA ALA A 86 -4.54 -3.63 -8.53
C ALA A 86 -4.69 -3.12 -9.98
N SER A 87 -5.67 -2.26 -10.24
CA SER A 87 -6.09 -1.77 -11.56
C SER A 87 -6.29 -2.89 -12.58
N SER A 88 -6.85 -4.02 -12.12
CA SER A 88 -7.03 -5.23 -12.90
C SER A 88 -8.09 -6.14 -12.28
N GLU A 89 -8.88 -6.83 -13.10
CA GLU A 89 -9.90 -7.81 -12.66
C GLU A 89 -9.31 -9.16 -12.24
N ARG A 90 -8.01 -9.20 -11.92
CA ARG A 90 -7.33 -10.43 -11.51
C ARG A 90 -7.74 -10.80 -10.09
N GLU A 91 -8.44 -11.93 -9.96
CA GLU A 91 -8.79 -12.50 -8.66
C GLU A 91 -7.57 -12.79 -7.78
N ASP A 92 -6.44 -13.14 -8.40
CA ASP A 92 -5.20 -13.55 -7.73
C ASP A 92 -4.24 -12.38 -7.43
N ALA A 93 -4.70 -11.14 -7.57
CA ALA A 93 -3.86 -9.93 -7.48
C ALA A 93 -3.25 -9.73 -6.09
N TYR A 94 -3.93 -10.18 -5.03
CA TYR A 94 -3.50 -9.97 -3.63
C TYR A 94 -2.99 -11.24 -2.92
N ASP A 95 -2.96 -12.41 -3.60
CA ASP A 95 -2.53 -13.70 -3.03
C ASP A 95 -1.09 -13.75 -2.47
N TRP A 96 -0.30 -12.70 -2.72
CA TRP A 96 1.05 -12.55 -2.19
C TRP A 96 1.07 -11.92 -0.79
N LEU A 97 -0.05 -11.35 -0.34
CA LEU A 97 -0.21 -10.83 1.01
C LEU A 97 -0.50 -11.98 2.00
N PRO A 98 -0.13 -11.81 3.28
CA PRO A 98 -0.44 -12.78 4.34
C PRO A 98 -1.92 -12.85 4.73
N GLN A 99 -2.79 -12.01 4.15
CA GLN A 99 -4.21 -11.91 4.47
C GLN A 99 -5.07 -12.16 3.24
N GLN A 100 -6.27 -12.70 3.42
CA GLN A 100 -7.21 -12.91 2.32
C GLN A 100 -7.82 -11.59 1.87
N ILE A 101 -7.58 -11.20 0.62
CA ILE A 101 -8.18 -10.03 -0.02
C ILE A 101 -8.69 -10.41 -1.40
N ARG A 102 -9.95 -10.08 -1.67
CA ARG A 102 -10.49 -10.01 -3.03
C ARG A 102 -10.92 -8.59 -3.34
N TYR A 103 -10.69 -8.24 -4.59
CA TYR A 103 -10.83 -6.90 -5.13
C TYR A 103 -11.61 -6.98 -6.42
N ARG A 104 -12.44 -5.98 -6.66
CA ARG A 104 -13.12 -5.77 -7.93
C ARG A 104 -12.67 -4.43 -8.52
N HIS A 105 -12.26 -4.44 -9.78
CA HIS A 105 -11.93 -3.20 -10.47
C HIS A 105 -13.23 -2.48 -10.83
N ASP A 106 -13.32 -1.21 -10.45
CA ASP A 106 -14.47 -0.36 -10.71
C ASP A 106 -14.03 1.10 -10.53
N TYR A 107 -13.25 1.58 -11.49
CA TYR A 107 -12.66 2.91 -11.43
C TYR A 107 -13.71 4.01 -11.48
N GLY A 108 -13.62 4.98 -10.58
CA GLY A 108 -14.37 6.22 -10.68
C GLY A 108 -14.37 7.05 -9.40
N CYS A 109 -14.94 8.24 -9.52
CA CYS A 109 -15.15 9.18 -8.43
C CYS A 109 -16.18 8.66 -7.41
N ARG A 110 -15.84 8.73 -6.13
CA ARG A 110 -16.64 8.20 -5.01
C ARG A 110 -16.83 9.22 -3.91
N ASN A 111 -18.01 9.17 -3.29
CA ASN A 111 -18.26 9.77 -1.98
C ASN A 111 -17.87 8.77 -0.89
N LEU A 112 -16.97 9.17 0.00
CA LEU A 112 -16.39 8.30 1.02
C LEU A 112 -16.99 8.56 2.40
N GLU A 113 -17.40 7.48 3.05
CA GLU A 113 -17.64 7.40 4.49
C GLU A 113 -16.33 6.99 5.16
N ILE A 114 -15.82 7.82 6.08
CA ILE A 114 -14.49 7.65 6.68
C ILE A 114 -14.61 7.49 8.20
N ASP A 115 -13.95 6.46 8.72
CA ASP A 115 -13.76 6.27 10.16
C ASP A 115 -12.62 7.17 10.67
N THR A 116 -12.99 8.40 11.06
CA THR A 116 -12.04 9.41 11.56
C THR A 116 -11.44 9.09 12.92
N SER A 117 -11.87 8.01 13.58
CA SER A 117 -11.26 7.55 14.83
C SER A 117 -9.95 6.79 14.62
N HIS A 118 -9.69 6.30 13.39
CA HIS A 118 -8.49 5.55 13.06
C HIS A 118 -7.45 6.45 12.39
N TYR A 119 -6.19 6.39 12.82
CA TYR A 119 -5.15 7.29 12.31
C TYR A 119 -4.97 7.20 10.79
N ALA A 120 -5.20 6.02 10.19
CA ALA A 120 -5.09 5.81 8.75
C ALA A 120 -6.10 6.64 7.93
N SER A 121 -7.15 7.20 8.54
CA SER A 121 -8.03 8.18 7.89
C SER A 121 -7.27 9.42 7.43
N SER A 122 -6.13 9.74 8.06
CA SER A 122 -5.25 10.84 7.64
C SER A 122 -4.69 10.64 6.23
N LEU A 123 -4.76 9.45 5.63
CA LEU A 123 -4.43 9.25 4.22
C LEU A 123 -5.18 10.23 3.31
N LEU A 124 -6.42 10.56 3.66
CA LEU A 124 -7.32 11.47 2.94
C LEU A 124 -7.35 12.89 3.53
N GLU A 125 -6.42 13.23 4.43
CA GLU A 125 -6.37 14.57 5.02
C GLU A 125 -6.11 15.64 3.94
N GLY A 126 -6.98 16.66 3.90
CA GLY A 126 -6.91 17.75 2.92
C GLY A 126 -7.65 17.48 1.60
N TYR A 127 -8.24 16.29 1.42
CA TYR A 127 -9.04 15.95 0.24
C TYR A 127 -10.53 16.25 0.44
N ASP A 128 -11.23 16.54 -0.66
CA ASP A 128 -12.70 16.54 -0.68
C ASP A 128 -13.20 15.09 -0.70
N THR A 129 -13.71 14.64 0.44
CA THR A 129 -14.13 13.24 0.62
C THR A 129 -15.41 12.90 -0.15
N HIS A 130 -16.08 13.88 -0.76
CA HIS A 130 -17.23 13.65 -1.63
C HIS A 130 -16.85 13.35 -3.08
N ALA A 131 -15.58 13.54 -3.45
CA ALA A 131 -15.11 13.41 -4.83
C ALA A 131 -13.72 12.76 -4.92
N VAL A 132 -13.56 11.56 -4.33
CA VAL A 132 -12.28 10.83 -4.33
C VAL A 132 -12.27 9.78 -5.43
N GLU A 133 -11.25 9.81 -6.29
CA GLU A 133 -11.04 8.76 -7.29
C GLU A 133 -10.63 7.45 -6.61
N CYS A 134 -11.34 6.37 -6.89
CA CYS A 134 -11.00 5.02 -6.42
C CYS A 134 -10.89 4.08 -7.61
N ASP A 135 -9.91 3.19 -7.59
CA ASP A 135 -9.62 2.17 -8.60
C ASP A 135 -10.49 0.91 -8.44
N GLY A 136 -11.38 0.85 -7.45
CA GLY A 136 -12.27 -0.28 -7.22
C GLY A 136 -12.71 -0.39 -5.76
N TYR A 137 -13.06 -1.60 -5.31
CA TYR A 137 -13.41 -1.88 -3.91
C TYR A 137 -13.09 -3.33 -3.52
N PHE A 138 -13.04 -3.61 -2.22
CA PHE A 138 -12.78 -4.94 -1.68
C PHE A 138 -14.08 -5.73 -1.48
N THR A 139 -14.09 -6.98 -1.90
CA THR A 139 -15.25 -7.89 -1.81
C THR A 139 -15.06 -8.97 -0.73
N GLU A 140 -13.82 -9.37 -0.48
CA GLU A 140 -13.41 -10.19 0.66
C GLU A 140 -12.17 -9.55 1.26
N TYR A 141 -12.08 -9.49 2.58
CA TYR A 141 -10.97 -8.85 3.27
C TYR A 141 -10.89 -9.30 4.72
N GLU A 142 -9.71 -9.16 5.29
CA GLU A 142 -9.48 -9.20 6.72
C GLU A 142 -9.12 -7.79 7.23
N GLY A 143 -9.34 -7.55 8.52
CA GLY A 143 -9.00 -6.28 9.17
C GLY A 143 -10.17 -5.29 9.29
N ARG A 144 -9.82 -4.04 9.61
CA ARG A 144 -10.76 -2.95 9.89
C ARG A 144 -10.96 -2.10 8.65
N ILE A 145 -12.21 -1.79 8.31
CA ILE A 145 -12.55 -0.79 7.30
C ILE A 145 -12.27 0.60 7.89
N VAL A 146 -11.51 1.43 7.16
CA VAL A 146 -11.26 2.83 7.53
C VAL A 146 -11.96 3.79 6.56
N ALA A 147 -12.19 3.38 5.31
CA ALA A 147 -13.05 4.13 4.39
C ALA A 147 -13.88 3.18 3.51
N SER A 148 -15.11 3.59 3.21
CA SER A 148 -16.04 2.89 2.34
C SER A 148 -16.83 3.85 1.45
N SER A 149 -17.41 3.35 0.36
CA SER A 149 -18.36 4.08 -0.48
C SER A 149 -19.58 3.21 -0.77
N CYS A 150 -20.77 3.69 -0.41
CA CYS A 150 -22.03 2.94 -0.57
C CYS A 150 -21.96 1.52 0.03
N GLY A 151 -21.32 1.37 1.20
CA GLY A 151 -21.11 0.08 1.86
C GLY A 151 -19.97 -0.79 1.30
N ASN A 152 -19.33 -0.38 0.20
CA ASN A 152 -18.17 -1.09 -0.35
C ASN A 152 -16.87 -0.56 0.27
N PRO A 153 -16.03 -1.41 0.90
CA PRO A 153 -14.75 -0.99 1.46
C PRO A 153 -13.77 -0.53 0.38
N VAL A 154 -13.14 0.62 0.60
CA VAL A 154 -12.09 1.17 -0.28
C VAL A 154 -10.76 1.33 0.44
N MET A 155 -10.74 1.30 1.77
CA MET A 155 -9.50 1.30 2.56
C MET A 155 -9.66 0.43 3.79
N ILE A 156 -8.75 -0.53 3.94
CA ILE A 156 -8.71 -1.48 5.05
C ILE A 156 -7.34 -1.48 5.72
N VAL A 157 -7.33 -1.77 7.01
CA VAL A 157 -6.12 -1.83 7.83
C VAL A 157 -6.10 -3.13 8.63
N GLN A 158 -4.96 -3.81 8.62
CA GLN A 158 -4.75 -5.01 9.41
C GLN A 158 -3.38 -4.99 10.08
N ASN A 159 -3.35 -5.33 11.37
CA ASN A 159 -2.13 -5.55 12.13
C ASN A 159 -1.71 -7.01 12.02
N ILE A 160 -0.42 -7.26 11.73
CA ILE A 160 0.14 -8.61 11.64
C ILE A 160 1.47 -8.64 12.39
N GLY A 161 1.52 -9.42 13.48
CA GLY A 161 2.67 -9.45 14.37
C GLY A 161 2.94 -8.06 14.95
N ARG A 162 4.11 -7.49 14.65
CA ARG A 162 4.49 -6.14 15.09
C ARG A 162 4.28 -5.06 14.01
N GLY A 163 3.86 -5.43 12.81
CA GLY A 163 3.69 -4.52 11.68
C GLY A 163 2.23 -4.38 11.27
N GLU A 164 2.03 -3.65 10.19
CA GLU A 164 0.71 -3.21 9.74
C GLU A 164 0.64 -3.18 8.21
N ILE A 165 -0.53 -3.50 7.68
CA ILE A 165 -0.83 -3.43 6.25
C ILE A 165 -2.03 -2.51 6.07
N VAL A 166 -1.84 -1.46 5.28
CA VAL A 166 -2.92 -0.61 4.76
C VAL A 166 -3.10 -0.97 3.29
N VAL A 167 -4.29 -1.44 2.93
CA VAL A 167 -4.66 -1.69 1.53
C VAL A 167 -5.77 -0.71 1.15
N THR A 168 -5.58 0.01 0.06
CA THR A 168 -6.50 1.04 -0.38
C THR A 168 -6.72 0.99 -1.88
N THR A 169 -7.94 1.27 -2.34
CA THR A 169 -8.26 1.50 -3.74
C THR A 169 -8.29 2.98 -4.09
N VAL A 170 -8.10 3.88 -3.12
CA VAL A 170 -7.95 5.32 -3.37
C VAL A 170 -6.83 5.56 -4.38
N HIS A 171 -7.11 6.31 -5.44
CA HIS A 171 -6.18 6.60 -6.53
C HIS A 171 -5.47 7.96 -6.36
N GLU A 172 -5.71 8.64 -5.24
CA GLU A 172 -4.99 9.85 -4.84
C GLU A 172 -3.66 9.51 -4.14
N TYR A 173 -2.70 10.42 -4.19
CA TYR A 173 -1.54 10.31 -3.31
C TYR A 173 -1.96 10.47 -1.84
N PRO A 174 -1.35 9.72 -0.89
CA PRO A 174 -1.66 9.90 0.52
C PRO A 174 -1.25 11.30 0.99
N SER A 175 -1.95 11.86 1.96
CA SER A 175 -1.52 13.11 2.57
C SER A 175 -0.06 13.02 3.09
N LYS A 176 0.64 14.16 3.10
CA LYS A 176 2.01 14.22 3.64
C LYS A 176 2.07 13.85 5.12
N ALA A 177 1.03 14.18 5.89
CA ALA A 177 0.91 13.87 7.31
C ALA A 177 0.80 12.36 7.54
N PHE A 178 -0.01 11.67 6.73
CA PHE A 178 -0.09 10.21 6.73
C PHE A 178 1.26 9.60 6.36
N LEU A 179 1.89 10.02 5.24
CA LEU A 179 3.18 9.46 4.83
C LEU A 179 4.24 9.61 5.92
N LYS A 180 4.32 10.80 6.54
CA LYS A 180 5.28 11.05 7.61
C LYS A 180 5.05 10.13 8.81
N THR A 181 3.79 9.93 9.21
CA THR A 181 3.43 9.07 10.33
C THR A 181 3.64 7.59 10.01
N PHE A 182 3.04 7.12 8.92
CA PHE A 182 3.05 5.71 8.51
C PHE A 182 4.44 5.20 8.13
N CYS A 183 5.31 6.08 7.62
CA CYS A 183 6.69 5.72 7.30
C CYS A 183 7.68 5.92 8.45
N SER A 184 7.20 6.14 9.68
CA SER A 184 8.03 6.34 10.86
C SER A 184 7.91 5.22 11.88
N ALA A 185 9.05 4.70 12.37
CA ALA A 185 9.08 3.68 13.41
C ALA A 185 10.33 3.81 14.32
N PRO A 186 10.39 3.10 15.46
CA PRO A 186 11.59 3.04 16.30
C PRO A 186 12.79 2.36 15.63
N GLU A 187 12.54 1.39 14.74
CA GLU A 187 13.56 0.59 14.05
C GLU A 187 13.20 0.34 12.57
N GLU A 188 14.20 0.07 11.72
CA GLU A 188 13.99 -0.42 10.36
C GLU A 188 13.95 -1.95 10.34
N THR A 189 13.03 -2.50 9.56
CA THR A 189 12.90 -3.94 9.36
C THR A 189 13.64 -4.39 8.10
N LEU A 190 14.36 -5.51 8.21
CA LEU A 190 15.01 -6.16 7.08
C LEU A 190 13.96 -6.81 6.17
N PHE A 191 14.03 -6.50 4.87
CA PHE A 191 13.27 -7.16 3.81
C PHE A 191 14.02 -8.34 3.20
#